data_AF-D9CIC0-F1
#
_entry.id   AF-D9CIC0-F1
#
_cell.length_a   1.000
_cell.length_b   1.000
_cell.length_c   1.000
_cell.angle_alpha   90.00
_cell.angle_beta   90.00
_cell.angle_gamma   90.00
#
_symmetry.space_group_name_H-M   'P 1'
#
loop_
_entity.id
_entity.type
_entity.pdbx_description
1 polymer ?
#
loop_
_entity_poly.entity_id
_entity_poly.type
_entity_poly.pdbx_seq_one_letter_code
_entity_poly.pdbx_strand_id
1 'polypeptide(L)' 'MGGHGALTLFLKNPGMYKSVSAFAPIANPSNCPWGEKAFKGYLGEDKETWKEHDATHLVGKWKGPLDILIDVGTGDN' A
#
# COMPACT_ATOMS: atom_id res chain seq x y z
N MET A 1 -6.37 -2.54 6.47
CA MET A 1 -5.28 -1.62 6.92
C MET A 1 -3.92 -2.32 7.04
N GLY A 2 -3.76 -3.40 7.82
CA GLY A 2 -2.45 -4.05 8.01
C GLY A 2 -1.75 -4.50 6.72
N GLY A 3 -2.50 -5.08 5.77
CA GLY A 3 -1.95 -5.47 4.46
C GLY A 3 -1.36 -4.30 3.66
N HIS A 4 -1.96 -3.11 3.76
CA HIS A 4 -1.39 -1.90 3.16
C HIS A 4 -0.02 -1.55 3.77
N GLY A 5 0.08 -1.59 5.10
CA GLY A 5 1.34 -1.35 5.81
C GLY A 5 2.43 -2.35 5.43
N ALA A 6 2.09 -3.64 5.33
CA ALA A 6 3.03 -4.67 4.92
C ALA A 6 3.62 -4.39 3.52
N LEU A 7 2.76 -4.09 2.55
CA LEU A 7 3.17 -3.78 1.18
C LEU A 7 4.04 -2.52 1.11
N THR A 8 3.63 -1.43 1.77
CA THR A 8 4.41 -0.17 1.74
C THR A 8 5.76 -0.32 2.42
N LEU A 9 5.84 -1.04 3.55
CA LEU A 9 7.11 -1.31 4.22
C LEU A 9 8.04 -2.17 3.38
N PHE A 10 7.54 -3.22 2.72
CA PHE A 10 8.34 -4.03 1.82
C PHE A 10 8.92 -3.19 0.66
N LEU A 11 8.07 -2.41 0.00
CA LEU A 11 8.44 -1.60 -1.17
C LEU A 11 9.39 -0.43 -0.83
N LYS A 12 9.28 0.16 0.37
CA LYS A 12 10.14 1.27 0.80
C LYS A 12 11.49 0.83 1.37
N ASN A 13 11.64 -0.45 1.73
CA ASN A 13 12.82 -0.95 2.43
C ASN A 13 13.42 -2.17 1.70
N PRO A 14 13.90 -2.00 0.45
CA PRO A 14 14.47 -3.09 -0.33
C PRO A 14 15.63 -3.77 0.42
N GLY A 15 15.57 -5.10 0.51
CA GLY A 15 16.57 -5.93 1.20
C GLY A 15 16.33 -6.14 2.70
N MET A 16 15.43 -5.39 3.34
CA MET A 16 15.13 -5.59 4.77
C MET A 16 14.20 -6.78 5.03
N TYR A 17 13.29 -7.08 4.11
CA TYR A 17 12.31 -8.15 4.23
C TYR A 17 12.58 -9.23 3.17
N LYS A 18 12.46 -10.50 3.56
CA LYS A 18 12.67 -11.64 2.64
C LYS A 18 11.48 -11.87 1.71
N SER A 19 10.27 -11.60 2.18
CA SER A 19 9.01 -11.82 1.46
C SER A 19 7.92 -10.94 2.06
N VAL A 20 6.82 -10.76 1.33
CA VAL A 20 5.61 -10.07 1.82
C VAL A 20 4.36 -10.76 1.28
N SER A 21 3.32 -10.81 2.11
CA SER A 21 1.98 -11.20 1.69
C SER A 21 0.92 -10.33 2.38
N ALA A 22 -0.30 -10.33 1.85
CA ALA A 22 -1.41 -9.60 2.44
C ALA A 22 -2.77 -10.26 2.13
N PHE A 23 -3.68 -10.24 3.11
CA PHE A 23 -5.09 -10.56 2.92
C PHE A 23 -5.90 -9.27 2.79
N ALA A 24 -6.70 -9.15 1.73
CA ALA A 24 -7.56 -8.00 1.41
C ALA A 24 -6.89 -6.63 1.72
N PRO A 25 -5.71 -6.34 1.15
CA PRO A 25 -5.03 -5.09 1.43
C PRO A 25 -5.80 -3.89 0.89
N ILE A 26 -5.72 -2.76 1.58
CA ILE A 26 -6.06 -1.47 0.98
C ILE A 26 -4.92 -1.13 0.01
N ALA A 27 -5.05 -1.53 -1.25
CA ALA A 27 -3.96 -1.42 -2.22
C ALA A 27 -3.69 0.03 -2.68
N ASN A 28 -4.73 0.86 -2.76
CA ASN A 28 -4.68 2.24 -3.27
C ASN A 28 -5.42 3.22 -2.33
N PRO A 29 -4.93 3.43 -1.09
CA PRO A 29 -5.59 4.31 -0.11
C PRO A 29 -5.78 5.76 -0.58
N SER A 30 -4.95 6.26 -1.50
CA SER A 30 -5.09 7.62 -2.04
C SER A 30 -6.36 7.82 -2.87
N ASN A 31 -7.02 6.73 -3.26
CA ASN A 31 -8.23 6.70 -4.07
C ASN A 31 -9.35 5.85 -3.43
N CYS A 32 -9.42 5.77 -2.10
CA CYS A 32 -10.57 5.17 -1.42
C CYS A 32 -11.03 5.98 -0.20
N PRO A 33 -12.32 5.98 0.17
CA PRO A 33 -12.85 6.87 1.21
C PRO A 33 -12.12 6.76 2.55
N TRP A 34 -11.73 5.53 2.92
CA TRP A 34 -11.01 5.30 4.17
C TRP A 34 -9.59 5.89 4.15
N GLY A 35 -8.85 5.66 3.06
CA GLY A 35 -7.49 6.16 2.90
C GLY A 35 -7.46 7.68 2.73
N GLU A 36 -8.37 8.27 1.94
CA GLU A 36 -8.46 9.73 1.79
C GLU A 36 -8.74 10.43 3.13
N LYS A 37 -9.66 9.89 3.94
CA LYS A 37 -9.94 10.41 5.29
C LYS A 37 -8.71 10.32 6.19
N ALA A 38 -8.02 9.19 6.20
CA ALA A 38 -6.85 8.97 7.05
C ALA A 38 -5.65 9.85 6.62
N PHE A 39 -5.33 9.86 5.33
CA PHE A 39 -4.23 10.65 4.78
C PHE A 39 -4.47 12.15 4.93
N LYS A 40 -5.70 12.63 4.72
CA LYS A 40 -6.04 14.03 5.02
C LYS A 40 -5.76 14.38 6.48
N GLY A 41 -6.08 13.48 7.41
CA GLY A 41 -5.86 13.70 8.84
C GLY A 41 -4.38 13.66 9.27
N TYR A 42 -3.55 12.84 8.64
CA TYR A 42 -2.16 12.63 9.05
C TYR A 42 -1.11 13.34 8.20
N LEU A 43 -1.38 13.48 6.89
CA LEU A 43 -0.43 13.97 5.88
C LEU A 43 -0.88 15.31 5.27
N GLY A 44 -2.11 15.76 5.55
CA GLY A 44 -2.69 16.97 4.97
C GLY A 44 -3.36 16.73 3.61
N GLU A 45 -3.74 17.81 2.93
CA GLU A 45 -4.56 17.74 1.70
C GLU A 45 -3.78 17.49 0.41
N ASP A 46 -2.43 17.55 0.45
CA ASP A 46 -1.61 17.35 -0.74
C ASP A 46 -1.53 15.86 -1.12
N LYS A 47 -2.24 15.49 -2.17
CA LYS A 47 -2.27 14.12 -2.70
C LYS A 47 -0.91 13.64 -3.23
N GLU A 48 0.03 14.52 -3.56
CA GLU A 48 1.37 14.07 -3.95
C GLU A 48 2.10 13.42 -2.78
N THR A 49 1.97 13.97 -1.57
CA THR A 49 2.55 13.38 -0.34
C THR A 49 1.97 11.99 -0.04
N TRP A 50 0.70 11.77 -0.37
CA TRP A 50 0.02 10.49 -0.11
C TRP A 50 0.63 9.35 -0.93
N LYS A 51 1.14 9.64 -2.13
CA LYS A 51 1.76 8.65 -3.02
C LYS A 51 3.01 7.99 -2.42
N GLU A 52 3.68 8.65 -1.46
CA GLU A 52 4.83 8.08 -0.74
C GLU A 52 4.43 7.04 0.32
N HIS A 53 3.13 6.94 0.58
CA HIS A 53 2.49 6.04 1.53
C HIS A 53 1.44 5.15 0.85
N ASP A 54 1.42 5.06 -0.48
CA ASP A 54 0.45 4.28 -1.23
C ASP A 54 1.12 3.10 -1.92
N ALA A 55 0.66 1.87 -1.65
CA ALA A 55 1.27 0.67 -2.21
C ALA A 55 1.18 0.62 -3.75
N THR A 56 0.09 1.14 -4.33
CA THR A 56 -0.10 1.20 -5.79
C THR A 56 0.88 2.18 -6.43
N HIS A 57 1.13 3.33 -5.80
CA HIS A 57 2.12 4.28 -6.31
C HIS A 57 3.56 3.83 -6.10
N LEU A 58 3.85 3.17 -4.97
CA LEU A 58 5.17 2.64 -4.67
C LEU A 58 5.55 1.49 -5.61
N VAL A 59 4.63 0.56 -5.90
CA VAL A 59 4.91 -0.55 -6.81
C VAL A 59 5.20 -0.06 -8.23
N GLY A 60 4.54 1.01 -8.69
CA GLY A 60 4.83 1.65 -9.98
C GLY A 60 6.25 2.24 -10.09
N LYS A 61 6.94 2.46 -8.96
CA LYS A 61 8.33 2.93 -8.91
C LYS A 61 9.33 1.79 -8.66
N TRP A 62 8.86 0.57 -8.38
CA TRP A 62 9.71 -0.56 -8.04
C TRP A 62 10.60 -0.98 -9.21
N LYS A 63 11.84 -1.34 -8.92
CA LYS A 63 12.80 -1.85 -9.90
C LYS A 63 13.37 -3.17 -9.42
N GLY A 64 13.17 -4.22 -10.22
CA GLY A 64 13.69 -5.55 -9.94
C GLY A 64 12.58 -6.60 -9.82
N PRO A 65 12.95 -7.85 -9.48
CA PRO A 65 11.99 -8.91 -9.24
C PRO A 65 11.01 -8.52 -8.14
N LEU A 66 9.75 -8.89 -8.33
CA LEU A 66 8.69 -8.62 -7.38
C LEU A 66 7.83 -9.89 -7.24
N ASP A 67 7.80 -10.43 -6.03
CA ASP A 67 6.95 -11.55 -5.67
C ASP A 67 6.18 -11.18 -4.40
N ILE A 68 4.87 -11.02 -4.55
CA ILE A 68 3.95 -10.60 -3.50
C ILE A 68 2.73 -11.51 -3.60
N LEU A 69 2.43 -12.23 -2.52
CA LEU A 69 1.20 -13.03 -2.42
C LEU A 69 0.06 -12.16 -1.87
N ILE A 70 -1.03 -12.05 -2.62
CA ILE A 70 -2.24 -11.34 -2.18
C ILE A 70 -3.43 -12.29 -2.32
N ASP A 71 -4.15 -12.48 -1.22
CA ASP A 71 -5.42 -13.20 -1.20
C ASP A 71 -6.58 -12.24 -0.92
N VAL A 72 -7.65 -12.34 -1.70
CA VAL A 72 -8.87 -11.55 -1.53
C VAL A 72 -10.10 -12.42 -1.66
N GLY A 73 -11.04 -12.28 -0.72
CA GLY A 73 -12.32 -12.96 -0.79
C GLY A 73 -13.23 -12.29 -1.82
N THR A 74 -13.89 -13.07 -2.67
CA THR A 74 -14.86 -12.53 -3.66
C THR A 74 -16.19 -12.10 -3.03
N GLY A 75 -16.41 -12.40 -1.74
CA GLY A 75 -17.56 -11.95 -0.95
C GLY A 75 -17.19 -10.90 0.11
N ASP A 76 -16.05 -10.23 -0.06
CA ASP A 76 -15.64 -9.09 0.77
C ASP A 76 -16.43 -7.83 0.34
N ASN A 77 -16.92 -7.04 1.31
CA ASN A 77 -17.86 -5.93 1.10
C ASN A 77 -17.19 -4.56 1.01
#